data_AF-S5FRD2-F1
#
_entry.id   AF-S5FRD2-F1
#
_cell.length_a   1.000
_cell.length_b   1.000
_cell.length_c   1.000
_cell.angle_alpha   90.00
_cell.angle_beta   90.00
_cell.angle_gamma   90.00
#
_symmetry.space_group_name_H-M   'P 1'
#
loop_
_entity.id
_entity.type
_entity.pdbx_description
1 polymer ?
#
loop_
_entity_poly.entity_id
_entity_poly.type
_entity_poly.pdbx_seq_one_letter_code
_entity_poly.pdbx_strand_id
1 'polypeptide(L)'
;GGAYVPLDAKLPDERLSYMLQDAQPALLLIQTQHAGRFALPGRCFVLDDALRRQINLQSKQPVSLPQPVTADALAYILYTSGTTGQPKAVCQTQGTILHLVQAQQLDEMLLTLQFTPLTFDVSIQELATAWYTGSCLQLIDAEQKDNLVHLAQLVQDMAIERLFCPPAVFSLLAEQALQQRLTMTALQQVIVAGEALLITDAISQFMQLHGNCQLWNHYGPTETHVVTAERVTRFQPGTYASIGMPVGSSYCLILDDNQQLLPQGAAGELYVAGPGVALGYLHQPELTAERFVSLTWQGGRFYKTGDIVRLTAENKLQYLGRRDDQ
;
A
#
# COMPACT_ATOMS: atom_id res chain seq x y z
N GLY A 1 -2.01 -15.79 14.61
CA GLY A 1 -3.14 -14.85 14.60
C GLY A 1 -2.90 -13.65 15.49
N GLY A 2 -1.72 -13.04 15.44
CA GLY A 2 -1.51 -11.68 15.95
C GLY A 2 -1.50 -10.69 14.78
N ALA A 3 -1.68 -9.41 15.06
CA ALA A 3 -1.51 -8.34 14.08
C ALA A 3 -0.18 -7.63 14.31
N TYR A 4 0.52 -7.27 13.24
CA TYR A 4 1.78 -6.54 13.36
C TYR A 4 1.55 -5.02 13.24
N VAL A 5 2.38 -4.25 13.95
CA VAL A 5 2.38 -2.78 13.93
C VAL A 5 3.80 -2.33 13.59
N PRO A 6 4.08 -1.94 12.34
CA PRO A 6 5.41 -1.51 11.94
C PRO A 6 5.72 -0.13 12.52
N LEU A 7 6.91 0.00 13.08
CA LEU A 7 7.42 1.24 13.66
C LEU A 7 8.70 1.63 12.91
N ASP A 8 8.71 2.82 12.30
CA ASP A 8 9.93 3.35 11.70
C ASP A 8 10.84 3.93 12.79
N ALA A 9 12.01 3.32 12.96
CA ALA A 9 13.00 3.76 13.93
C ALA A 9 13.56 5.17 13.63
N LYS A 10 13.36 5.74 12.45
CA LYS A 10 13.72 7.14 12.16
C LYS A 10 12.77 8.14 12.82
N LEU A 11 11.59 7.72 13.29
CA LEU A 11 10.63 8.61 13.95
C LEU A 11 11.13 9.08 15.34
N PRO A 12 10.71 10.28 15.80
CA PRO A 12 11.00 10.76 17.15
C PRO A 12 10.47 9.83 18.24
N ASP A 13 11.17 9.76 19.37
CA ASP A 13 10.82 8.88 20.50
C ASP A 13 9.43 9.15 21.07
N GLU A 14 8.98 10.41 21.08
CA GLU A 14 7.64 10.79 21.52
C GLU A 14 6.57 10.14 20.64
N ARG A 15 6.76 10.16 19.31
CA ARG A 15 5.82 9.56 18.35
C ARG A 15 5.78 8.05 18.47
N LEU A 16 6.94 7.41 18.61
CA LEU A 16 7.02 5.96 18.82
C LEU A 16 6.42 5.55 20.17
N SER A 17 6.64 6.34 21.22
CA SER A 17 6.04 6.11 22.55
C SER A 17 4.52 6.19 22.48
N TYR A 18 3.97 7.20 21.78
CA TYR A 18 2.53 7.30 21.54
C TYR A 18 1.99 6.06 20.82
N MET A 19 2.61 5.65 19.71
CA MET A 19 2.18 4.47 18.95
C MET A 19 2.22 3.19 19.78
N LEU A 20 3.25 3.00 20.62
CA LEU A 20 3.34 1.85 21.53
C LEU A 20 2.27 1.88 22.63
N GLN A 21 1.97 3.06 23.17
CA GLN A 21 0.94 3.24 24.20
C GLN A 21 -0.46 3.01 23.64
N ASP A 22 -0.72 3.47 22.42
CA ASP A 22 -2.00 3.30 21.73
C ASP A 22 -2.21 1.86 21.26
N ALA A 23 -1.21 1.24 20.60
CA ALA A 23 -1.33 -0.13 20.08
C ALA A 23 -1.30 -1.23 21.17
N GLN A 24 -0.73 -0.95 22.34
CA GLN A 24 -0.57 -1.89 23.45
C GLN A 24 -0.09 -3.30 23.03
N PRO A 25 1.04 -3.41 22.31
CA PRO A 25 1.45 -4.67 21.71
C PRO A 25 1.75 -5.73 22.76
N ALA A 26 1.35 -6.97 22.48
CA ALA A 26 1.68 -8.13 23.32
C ALA A 26 3.18 -8.48 23.28
N LEU A 27 3.86 -8.16 22.19
CA LEU A 27 5.28 -8.43 21.95
C LEU A 27 5.90 -7.29 21.15
N LEU A 28 7.17 -6.97 21.43
CA LEU A 28 7.98 -6.03 20.66
C LEU A 28 9.17 -6.76 20.06
N LEU A 29 9.29 -6.73 18.74
CA LEU A 29 10.45 -7.23 18.01
C LEU A 29 11.32 -6.04 17.62
N ILE A 30 12.60 -6.06 18.00
CA ILE A 30 13.49 -4.91 17.81
C ILE A 30 14.85 -5.34 17.27
N GLN A 31 15.43 -4.56 16.36
CA GLN A 31 16.80 -4.80 15.89
C GLN A 31 17.82 -4.46 16.97
N THR A 32 18.97 -5.15 16.97
CA THR A 32 20.03 -4.99 17.96
C THR A 32 20.49 -3.54 18.13
N GLN A 33 20.59 -2.78 17.03
CA GLN A 33 21.00 -1.37 17.05
C GLN A 33 20.02 -0.43 17.77
N HIS A 34 18.78 -0.88 18.00
CA HIS A 34 17.74 -0.12 18.71
C HIS A 34 17.42 -0.73 20.08
N ALA A 35 18.16 -1.77 20.50
CA ALA A 35 17.98 -2.40 21.80
C ALA A 35 18.08 -1.36 22.94
N GLY A 36 17.16 -1.44 23.89
CA GLY A 36 17.11 -0.51 25.03
C GLY A 36 16.42 0.83 24.75
N ARG A 37 16.11 1.16 23.49
CA ARG A 37 15.36 2.39 23.15
C ARG A 37 13.94 2.38 23.72
N PHE A 38 13.29 1.23 23.65
CA PHE A 38 11.99 0.96 24.25
C PHE A 38 12.02 -0.36 25.00
N ALA A 39 11.22 -0.47 26.06
CA ALA A 39 11.13 -1.67 26.87
C ALA A 39 9.66 -2.07 27.08
N LEU A 40 9.35 -3.33 26.78
CA LEU A 40 8.22 -4.04 27.35
C LEU A 40 8.76 -5.18 28.19
N PRO A 41 8.75 -5.08 29.54
CA PRO A 41 9.31 -6.10 30.43
C PRO A 41 8.76 -7.50 30.11
N GLY A 42 9.67 -8.45 29.87
CA GLY A 42 9.35 -9.84 29.53
C GLY A 42 8.75 -10.07 28.14
N ARG A 43 8.60 -9.02 27.32
CA ARG A 43 7.88 -9.05 26.03
C ARG A 43 8.63 -8.37 24.89
N CYS A 44 9.86 -7.91 25.12
CA CYS A 44 10.73 -7.33 24.10
C CYS A 44 11.81 -8.33 23.68
N PHE A 45 11.88 -8.63 22.38
CA PHE A 45 12.81 -9.59 21.78
C PHE A 45 13.73 -8.87 20.81
N VAL A 46 15.04 -8.92 21.09
CA VAL A 46 16.06 -8.40 20.19
C VAL A 46 16.33 -9.44 19.09
N LEU A 47 16.20 -9.02 17.84
CA LEU A 47 16.44 -9.82 16.65
C LEU A 47 17.95 -9.94 16.38
N ASP A 48 18.64 -10.71 17.22
CA ASP A 48 20.08 -10.97 17.14
C ASP A 48 20.41 -12.44 16.80
N ASP A 49 21.71 -12.75 16.69
CA ASP A 49 22.18 -14.11 16.44
C ASP A 49 21.91 -15.07 17.60
N ALA A 50 21.70 -14.58 18.83
CA ALA A 50 21.34 -15.43 19.95
C ALA A 50 19.90 -15.92 19.82
N LEU A 51 18.95 -15.02 19.56
CA LEU A 51 17.56 -15.35 19.27
C LEU A 51 17.46 -16.26 18.04
N ARG A 52 18.20 -15.93 16.96
CA ARG A 52 18.24 -16.77 15.76
C ARG A 52 18.72 -18.19 16.07
N ARG A 53 19.77 -18.35 16.88
CA ARG A 53 20.24 -19.67 17.33
C ARG A 53 19.17 -20.39 18.16
N GLN A 54 18.50 -19.70 19.08
CA GLN A 54 17.40 -20.29 19.87
C GLN A 54 16.26 -20.78 18.98
N ILE A 55 15.84 -19.99 17.98
CA ILE A 55 14.81 -20.37 17.00
C ILE A 55 15.28 -21.57 16.18
N ASN A 56 16.53 -21.59 15.72
CA ASN A 56 17.08 -22.70 14.93
C ASN A 56 17.17 -24.03 15.70
N LEU A 57 17.16 -23.99 17.04
CA LEU A 57 17.08 -25.18 17.90
C LEU A 57 15.65 -25.70 18.06
N GLN A 58 14.63 -24.91 17.69
CA GLN A 58 13.23 -25.35 17.74
C GLN A 58 12.93 -26.35 16.62
N SER A 59 11.80 -27.07 16.78
CA SER A 59 11.28 -27.96 15.74
C SER A 59 11.05 -27.21 14.44
N LYS A 60 11.51 -27.78 13.32
CA LYS A 60 11.22 -27.28 11.96
C LYS A 60 9.86 -27.74 11.44
N GLN A 61 9.11 -28.51 12.22
CA GLN A 61 7.74 -28.88 11.85
C GLN A 61 6.87 -27.62 11.76
N PRO A 62 5.93 -27.55 10.80
CA PRO A 62 5.01 -26.43 10.71
C PRO A 62 4.30 -26.19 12.04
N VAL A 63 4.37 -24.96 12.54
CA VAL A 63 3.65 -24.58 13.76
C VAL A 63 2.18 -24.46 13.39
N SER A 64 1.36 -25.35 13.95
CA SER A 64 -0.09 -25.21 13.88
C SER A 64 -0.54 -24.17 14.91
N LEU A 65 -1.31 -23.19 14.46
CA LEU A 65 -1.96 -22.27 15.38
C LEU A 65 -3.01 -23.03 16.20
N PRO A 66 -3.18 -22.72 17.49
CA PRO A 66 -4.15 -23.41 18.35
C PRO A 66 -5.60 -23.17 17.90
N GLN A 67 -5.86 -22.08 17.16
CA GLN A 67 -7.13 -21.80 16.51
C GLN A 67 -6.91 -21.29 15.08
N PRO A 68 -7.82 -21.60 14.13
CA PRO A 68 -7.79 -21.02 12.80
C PRO A 68 -7.88 -19.49 12.83
N VAL A 69 -7.17 -18.83 11.91
CA VAL A 69 -7.31 -17.39 11.72
C VAL A 69 -8.44 -17.14 10.74
N THR A 70 -9.45 -16.36 11.14
CA THR A 70 -10.58 -15.99 10.29
C THR A 70 -10.26 -14.77 9.44
N ALA A 71 -11.06 -14.51 8.40
CA ALA A 71 -10.93 -13.32 7.56
C ALA A 71 -11.11 -12.01 8.37
N ASP A 72 -11.90 -12.04 9.44
CA ASP A 72 -12.15 -10.87 10.29
C ASP A 72 -11.02 -10.60 11.30
N ALA A 73 -10.08 -11.53 11.46
CA ALA A 73 -8.95 -11.33 12.35
C ALA A 73 -8.07 -10.17 11.85
N LEU A 74 -7.59 -9.33 12.78
CA LEU A 74 -6.63 -8.29 12.44
C LEU A 74 -5.35 -8.90 11.85
N ALA A 75 -4.88 -8.29 10.77
CA ALA A 75 -3.63 -8.65 10.12
C ALA A 75 -2.53 -7.63 10.45
N TYR A 76 -2.86 -6.34 10.35
CA TYR A 76 -1.92 -5.27 10.62
C TYR A 76 -2.61 -3.96 11.01
N ILE A 77 -1.82 -3.09 11.63
CA ILE A 77 -2.24 -1.73 11.97
C ILE A 77 -1.18 -0.77 11.44
N LEU A 78 -1.60 0.21 10.62
CA LEU A 78 -0.72 1.28 10.13
C LEU A 78 -1.16 2.62 10.69
N TYR A 79 -0.19 3.39 11.17
CA TYR A 79 -0.44 4.77 11.59
C TYR A 79 -0.28 5.72 10.41
N THR A 80 -1.31 6.50 10.13
CA THR A 80 -1.29 7.57 9.14
C THR A 80 -1.37 8.95 9.82
N SER A 81 -1.01 10.01 9.12
CA SER A 81 -1.19 11.38 9.62
C SER A 81 -2.68 11.67 9.81
N GLY A 82 -3.07 12.03 11.04
CA GLY A 82 -4.41 12.53 11.32
C GLY A 82 -4.50 14.03 11.05
N THR A 83 -5.68 14.50 10.64
CA THR A 83 -5.98 15.93 10.45
C THR A 83 -5.91 16.71 11.77
N THR A 84 -6.05 16.03 12.91
CA THR A 84 -5.97 16.59 14.28
C THR A 84 -4.53 16.69 14.80
N GLY A 85 -3.53 16.32 14.00
CA GLY A 85 -2.11 16.31 14.37
C GLY A 85 -1.66 15.02 15.07
N GLN A 86 -2.59 14.25 15.67
CA GLN A 86 -2.29 12.94 16.23
C GLN A 86 -2.42 11.84 15.17
N PRO A 87 -1.46 10.90 15.05
CA PRO A 87 -1.57 9.79 14.12
C PRO A 87 -2.80 8.90 14.39
N LYS A 88 -3.47 8.47 13.33
CA LYS A 88 -4.62 7.56 13.39
C LYS A 88 -4.21 6.16 12.95
N ALA A 89 -4.65 5.14 13.68
CA ALA A 89 -4.24 3.75 13.50
C ALA A 89 -5.27 2.95 12.69
N VAL A 90 -5.02 2.74 11.40
CA VAL A 90 -5.92 2.00 10.51
C VAL A 90 -5.81 0.50 10.76
N CYS A 91 -6.93 -0.14 11.10
CA CYS A 91 -7.00 -1.56 11.42
C CYS A 91 -7.41 -2.40 10.20
N GLN A 92 -6.47 -3.16 9.64
CA GLN A 92 -6.69 -4.01 8.47
C GLN A 92 -6.80 -5.49 8.88
N THR A 93 -7.66 -6.24 8.19
CA THR A 93 -7.97 -7.63 8.51
C THR A 93 -7.30 -8.60 7.54
N GLN A 94 -7.31 -9.89 7.84
CA GLN A 94 -6.83 -10.92 6.91
C GLN A 94 -7.66 -10.93 5.62
N GLY A 95 -8.96 -10.68 5.74
CA GLY A 95 -9.89 -10.61 4.62
C GLY A 95 -9.55 -9.48 3.63
N THR A 96 -9.06 -8.34 4.11
CA THR A 96 -8.68 -7.23 3.21
C THR A 96 -7.44 -7.57 2.39
N ILE A 97 -6.46 -8.28 2.97
CA ILE A 97 -5.29 -8.79 2.25
C ILE A 97 -5.69 -9.85 1.23
N LEU A 98 -6.56 -10.80 1.61
CA LEU A 98 -7.05 -11.83 0.69
C LEU A 98 -7.80 -11.22 -0.50
N HIS A 99 -8.67 -10.24 -0.25
CA HIS A 99 -9.35 -9.49 -1.30
C HIS A 99 -8.36 -8.78 -2.21
N LEU A 100 -7.34 -8.10 -1.66
CA LEU A 100 -6.32 -7.39 -2.41
C LEU A 100 -5.60 -8.28 -3.43
N VAL A 101 -5.13 -9.46 -3.01
CA VAL A 101 -4.38 -10.36 -3.91
C VAL A 101 -5.28 -11.05 -4.93
N GLN A 102 -6.53 -11.36 -4.57
CA GLN A 102 -7.52 -11.92 -5.49
C GLN A 102 -7.99 -10.90 -6.53
N ALA A 103 -8.19 -9.65 -6.11
CA ALA A 103 -8.66 -8.57 -6.97
C ALA A 103 -7.66 -8.19 -8.07
N GLN A 104 -6.36 -8.39 -7.83
CA GLN A 104 -5.30 -8.11 -8.79
C GLN A 104 -5.17 -9.18 -9.89
N GLN A 105 -5.87 -10.33 -9.77
CA GLN A 105 -5.84 -11.42 -10.75
C GLN A 105 -4.41 -11.86 -11.12
N LEU A 106 -3.54 -11.94 -10.11
CA LEU A 106 -2.13 -12.27 -10.30
C LEU A 106 -1.98 -13.72 -10.76
N ASP A 107 -1.45 -13.92 -11.97
CA ASP A 107 -1.22 -15.23 -12.59
C ASP A 107 0.27 -15.53 -12.85
N GLU A 108 1.13 -14.51 -12.78
CA GLU A 108 2.56 -14.61 -13.06
C GLU A 108 3.44 -14.62 -11.80
N MET A 109 4.39 -15.55 -11.75
CA MET A 109 5.48 -15.58 -10.76
C MET A 109 6.62 -14.64 -11.17
N LEU A 110 6.56 -13.38 -10.74
CA LEU A 110 7.59 -12.37 -11.01
C LEU A 110 8.48 -12.08 -9.79
N LEU A 111 9.79 -11.93 -10.00
CA LEU A 111 10.73 -11.39 -9.03
C LEU A 111 10.35 -9.94 -8.68
N THR A 112 9.85 -9.77 -7.46
CA THR A 112 9.33 -8.49 -6.98
C THR A 112 10.35 -7.82 -6.05
N LEU A 113 10.65 -6.54 -6.28
CA LEU A 113 11.50 -5.77 -5.36
C LEU A 113 10.69 -5.37 -4.12
N GLN A 114 11.19 -5.70 -2.92
CA GLN A 114 10.63 -5.19 -1.65
C GLN A 114 11.19 -3.79 -1.38
N PHE A 115 10.65 -2.81 -2.09
CA PHE A 115 11.12 -1.43 -2.06
C PHE A 115 10.48 -0.65 -0.91
N THR A 116 9.15 -0.74 -0.80
CA THR A 116 8.35 0.14 0.06
C THR A 116 8.69 -0.06 1.56
N PRO A 117 8.78 1.03 2.36
CA PRO A 117 8.93 0.91 3.81
C PRO A 117 7.74 0.18 4.45
N LEU A 118 8.00 -0.63 5.48
CA LEU A 118 6.96 -1.47 6.12
C LEU A 118 5.83 -0.67 6.79
N THR A 119 6.02 0.64 6.98
CA THR A 119 5.02 1.57 7.51
C THR A 119 3.98 2.02 6.48
N PHE A 120 4.14 1.65 5.21
CA PHE A 120 3.15 1.87 4.15
C PHE A 120 2.54 0.54 3.73
N ASP A 121 1.25 0.56 3.41
CA ASP A 121 0.46 -0.61 3.03
C ASP A 121 0.93 -1.28 1.73
N VAL A 122 1.48 -0.52 0.77
CA VAL A 122 2.08 -1.08 -0.46
C VAL A 122 3.20 -2.09 -0.14
N SER A 123 3.90 -1.98 1.00
CA SER A 123 4.87 -3.00 1.41
C SER A 123 4.20 -4.37 1.71
N ILE A 124 2.95 -4.35 2.15
CA ILE A 124 2.14 -5.56 2.32
C ILE A 124 1.60 -6.04 0.99
N GLN A 125 1.31 -5.14 0.05
CA GLN A 125 1.00 -5.55 -1.31
C GLN A 125 2.18 -6.30 -1.94
N GLU A 126 3.41 -5.80 -1.82
CA GLU A 126 4.64 -6.49 -2.27
C GLU A 126 4.72 -7.90 -1.67
N LEU A 127 4.62 -8.00 -0.33
CA LEU A 127 4.71 -9.27 0.41
C LEU A 127 3.60 -10.25 0.02
N ALA A 128 2.34 -9.82 0.12
CA ALA A 128 1.17 -10.66 -0.10
C ALA A 128 1.08 -11.13 -1.55
N THR A 129 1.43 -10.27 -2.51
CA THR A 129 1.51 -10.63 -3.92
C THR A 129 2.48 -11.79 -4.11
N ALA A 130 3.70 -11.69 -3.57
CA ALA A 130 4.69 -12.75 -3.75
C ALA A 130 4.31 -14.05 -3.03
N TRP A 131 3.74 -13.96 -1.82
CA TRP A 131 3.25 -15.13 -1.10
C TRP A 131 2.08 -15.81 -1.82
N TYR A 132 1.19 -15.04 -2.44
CA TYR A 132 0.03 -15.56 -3.15
C TYR A 132 0.41 -16.26 -4.46
N THR A 133 1.35 -15.71 -5.22
CA THR A 133 1.78 -16.28 -6.51
C THR A 133 2.87 -17.34 -6.35
N GLY A 134 3.56 -17.40 -5.22
CA GLY A 134 4.78 -18.20 -5.05
C GLY A 134 6.03 -17.54 -5.64
N SER A 135 5.99 -16.23 -5.88
CA SER A 135 7.12 -15.45 -6.37
C SER A 135 8.24 -15.30 -5.34
N CYS A 136 9.40 -14.84 -5.82
CA CYS A 136 10.50 -14.39 -4.97
C CYS A 136 10.40 -12.89 -4.67
N LEU A 137 10.77 -12.49 -3.45
CA LEU A 137 10.97 -11.10 -3.05
C LEU A 137 12.46 -10.80 -2.97
N GLN A 138 12.92 -9.84 -3.77
CA GLN A 138 14.27 -9.30 -3.66
C GLN A 138 14.30 -8.23 -2.57
N LEU A 139 15.00 -8.52 -1.47
CA LEU A 139 15.27 -7.53 -0.43
C LEU A 139 16.47 -6.68 -0.81
N ILE A 140 16.42 -5.41 -0.44
CA ILE A 140 17.51 -4.44 -0.54
C ILE A 140 17.74 -3.81 0.83
N ASP A 141 18.98 -3.40 1.11
CA ASP A 141 19.32 -2.78 2.37
C ASP A 141 18.83 -1.31 2.45
N ALA A 142 18.99 -0.69 3.62
CA ALA A 142 18.52 0.67 3.86
C ALA A 142 19.24 1.72 3.00
N GLU A 143 20.53 1.51 2.71
CA GLU A 143 21.33 2.44 1.89
C GLU A 143 20.84 2.41 0.44
N GLN A 144 20.56 1.21 -0.09
CA GLN A 144 19.98 1.01 -1.41
C GLN A 144 18.58 1.61 -1.53
N LYS A 145 17.75 1.49 -0.48
CA LYS A 145 16.40 2.11 -0.45
C LYS A 145 16.44 3.63 -0.48
N ASP A 146 17.35 4.23 0.30
CA ASP A 146 17.47 5.68 0.41
C ASP A 146 18.20 6.29 -0.82
N ASN A 147 18.97 5.50 -1.58
CA ASN A 147 19.72 5.93 -2.75
C ASN A 147 18.91 5.82 -4.07
N LEU A 148 17.92 6.70 -4.21
CA LEU A 148 17.09 6.73 -5.41
C LEU A 148 17.87 7.06 -6.69
N VAL A 149 19.06 7.68 -6.61
CA VAL A 149 19.90 8.06 -7.76
C VAL A 149 20.37 6.86 -8.58
N HIS A 150 20.48 5.68 -7.95
CA HIS A 150 20.93 4.44 -8.60
C HIS A 150 19.81 3.42 -8.80
N LEU A 151 18.54 3.82 -8.61
CA LEU A 151 17.41 2.90 -8.62
C LEU A 151 17.28 2.16 -9.96
N ALA A 152 17.40 2.86 -11.10
CA ALA A 152 17.30 2.21 -12.41
C ALA A 152 18.40 1.16 -12.63
N GLN A 153 19.64 1.46 -12.23
CA GLN A 153 20.76 0.52 -12.33
C GLN A 153 20.54 -0.69 -11.41
N LEU A 154 20.06 -0.48 -10.18
CA LEU A 154 19.75 -1.55 -9.24
C LEU A 154 18.67 -2.48 -9.80
N VAL A 155 17.58 -1.93 -10.34
CA VAL A 155 16.47 -2.71 -10.93
C VAL A 155 16.97 -3.51 -12.14
N GLN A 156 17.87 -2.94 -12.95
CA GLN A 156 18.52 -3.62 -14.07
C GLN A 156 19.44 -4.77 -13.60
N ASP A 157 20.35 -4.49 -12.66
CA ASP A 157 21.38 -5.43 -12.20
C ASP A 157 20.79 -6.63 -11.47
N MET A 158 19.73 -6.40 -10.70
CA MET A 158 19.00 -7.45 -10.00
C MET A 158 17.94 -8.14 -10.88
N ALA A 159 17.79 -7.73 -12.15
CA ALA A 159 16.80 -8.23 -13.08
C ALA A 159 15.38 -8.25 -12.49
N ILE A 160 15.00 -7.19 -11.78
CA ILE A 160 13.69 -7.06 -11.16
C ILE A 160 12.60 -7.06 -12.23
N GLU A 161 11.55 -7.85 -12.01
CA GLU A 161 10.46 -8.05 -12.96
C GLU A 161 9.21 -7.26 -12.58
N ARG A 162 8.99 -7.05 -11.28
CA ARG A 162 7.87 -6.28 -10.74
C ARG A 162 8.36 -5.23 -9.73
N LEU A 163 7.97 -3.98 -9.96
CA LEU A 163 8.27 -2.85 -9.08
C LEU A 163 6.99 -2.15 -8.64
N PHE A 164 6.86 -1.93 -7.33
CA PHE A 164 5.88 -1.03 -6.74
C PHE A 164 6.59 0.25 -6.30
N CYS A 165 6.08 1.42 -6.70
CA CYS A 165 6.68 2.71 -6.29
C CYS A 165 5.72 3.89 -6.48
N PRO A 166 5.92 5.04 -5.81
CA PRO A 166 5.17 6.26 -6.12
C PRO A 166 5.43 6.76 -7.56
N PRO A 167 4.46 7.46 -8.19
CA PRO A 167 4.65 8.09 -9.51
C PRO A 167 5.93 8.94 -9.62
N ALA A 168 6.27 9.74 -8.60
CA ALA A 168 7.49 10.52 -8.59
C ALA A 168 8.77 9.66 -8.68
N VAL A 169 8.79 8.51 -7.99
CA VAL A 169 9.91 7.56 -8.03
C VAL A 169 10.00 6.89 -9.39
N PHE A 170 8.87 6.54 -10.02
CA PHE A 170 8.89 5.98 -11.37
C PHE A 170 9.38 7.00 -12.41
N SER A 171 8.98 8.27 -12.31
CA SER A 171 9.51 9.32 -13.21
C SER A 171 11.02 9.44 -13.08
N LEU A 172 11.55 9.43 -11.85
CA LEU A 172 13.00 9.46 -11.61
C LEU A 172 13.71 8.23 -12.19
N LEU A 173 13.15 7.03 -12.00
CA LEU A 173 13.68 5.79 -12.58
C LEU A 173 13.72 5.87 -14.12
N ALA A 174 12.63 6.35 -14.73
CA ALA A 174 12.53 6.52 -16.18
C ALA A 174 13.60 7.50 -16.70
N GLU A 175 13.79 8.64 -16.03
CA GLU A 175 14.85 9.61 -16.37
C GLU A 175 16.24 8.98 -16.31
N GLN A 176 16.54 8.24 -15.24
CA GLN A 176 17.82 7.56 -15.06
C GLN A 176 18.07 6.51 -16.14
N ALA A 177 17.08 5.65 -16.41
CA ALA A 177 17.18 4.61 -17.43
C ALA A 177 17.46 5.21 -18.81
N LEU A 178 16.84 6.34 -19.16
CA LEU A 178 17.06 7.04 -20.42
C LEU A 178 18.45 7.69 -20.49
N GLN A 179 18.87 8.38 -19.42
CA GLN A 179 20.18 9.03 -19.36
C GLN A 179 21.33 8.02 -19.45
N GLN A 180 21.19 6.89 -18.78
CA GLN A 180 22.18 5.81 -18.72
C GLN A 180 22.05 4.82 -19.89
N ARG A 181 21.01 4.96 -20.73
CA ARG A 181 20.68 4.06 -21.84
C ARG A 181 20.54 2.60 -21.41
N LEU A 182 19.89 2.38 -20.27
CA LEU A 182 19.59 1.05 -19.75
C LEU A 182 18.46 0.41 -20.56
N THR A 183 18.58 -0.90 -20.79
CA THR A 183 17.57 -1.70 -21.48
C THR A 183 17.01 -2.71 -20.48
N MET A 184 15.97 -2.31 -19.75
CA MET A 184 15.41 -3.04 -18.63
C MET A 184 14.49 -4.17 -19.10
N THR A 185 15.04 -5.15 -19.82
CA THR A 185 14.27 -6.23 -20.47
C THR A 185 13.54 -7.15 -19.49
N ALA A 186 14.05 -7.28 -18.27
CA ALA A 186 13.42 -8.08 -17.21
C ALA A 186 12.18 -7.40 -16.62
N LEU A 187 12.11 -6.06 -16.64
CA LEU A 187 11.03 -5.32 -16.00
C LEU A 187 9.74 -5.48 -16.82
N GLN A 188 8.79 -6.21 -16.25
CA GLN A 188 7.51 -6.54 -16.88
C GLN A 188 6.37 -5.69 -16.32
N GLN A 189 6.43 -5.31 -15.05
CA GLN A 189 5.35 -4.59 -14.39
C GLN A 189 5.89 -3.49 -13.49
N VAL A 190 5.41 -2.26 -13.73
CA VAL A 190 5.53 -1.14 -12.80
C VAL A 190 4.13 -0.79 -12.31
N ILE A 191 3.95 -0.86 -11.00
CA ILE A 191 2.70 -0.50 -10.33
C ILE A 191 2.97 0.76 -9.53
N VAL A 192 2.24 1.82 -9.85
CA VAL A 192 2.33 3.09 -9.13
C VAL A 192 1.08 3.36 -8.29
N ALA A 193 1.27 3.96 -7.12
CA ALA A 193 0.20 4.31 -6.19
C ALA A 193 0.63 5.46 -5.27
N GLY A 194 -0.34 6.06 -4.58
CA GLY A 194 -0.11 7.05 -3.52
C GLY A 194 -0.01 8.51 -3.98
N GLU A 195 0.11 8.77 -5.28
CA GLU A 195 0.08 10.13 -5.86
C GLU A 195 -0.70 10.12 -7.17
N ALA A 196 -1.10 11.30 -7.66
CA ALA A 196 -1.67 11.43 -8.99
C ALA A 196 -0.59 11.15 -10.06
N LEU A 197 -0.81 10.17 -10.92
CA LEU A 197 0.13 9.81 -11.99
C LEU A 197 0.08 10.83 -13.13
N LEU A 198 1.03 11.77 -13.14
CA LEU A 198 1.34 12.62 -14.29
C LEU A 198 2.25 11.86 -15.26
N ILE A 199 1.85 11.74 -16.52
CA ILE A 199 2.71 11.20 -17.57
C ILE A 199 3.74 12.26 -17.95
N THR A 200 4.99 12.07 -17.52
CA THR A 200 6.13 12.92 -17.91
C THR A 200 6.69 12.50 -19.26
N ASP A 201 7.53 13.36 -19.86
CA ASP A 201 8.26 13.01 -21.09
C ASP A 201 9.12 11.76 -20.89
N ALA A 202 9.76 11.63 -19.72
CA ALA A 202 10.56 10.47 -19.36
C ALA A 202 9.73 9.19 -19.28
N ILE A 203 8.58 9.22 -18.61
CA ILE A 203 7.67 8.05 -18.56
C ILE A 203 7.20 7.69 -19.97
N SER A 204 6.78 8.67 -20.77
CA SER A 204 6.35 8.42 -22.15
C SER A 204 7.43 7.73 -22.97
N GLN A 205 8.66 8.27 -22.97
CA GLN A 205 9.76 7.70 -23.73
C GLN A 205 10.20 6.34 -23.18
N PHE A 206 10.23 6.18 -21.86
CA PHE A 206 10.55 4.91 -21.22
C PHE A 206 9.60 3.80 -21.67
N MET A 207 8.29 4.04 -21.63
CA MET A 207 7.28 3.05 -22.02
C MET A 207 7.31 2.73 -23.53
N GLN A 208 7.71 3.68 -24.38
CA GLN A 208 7.92 3.43 -25.81
C GLN A 208 9.13 2.52 -26.08
N LEU A 209 10.21 2.68 -25.31
CA LEU A 209 11.42 1.86 -25.45
C LEU A 209 11.29 0.48 -24.79
N HIS A 210 10.54 0.40 -23.70
CA HIS A 210 10.34 -0.82 -22.90
C HIS A 210 8.92 -1.37 -23.12
N GLY A 211 8.52 -1.60 -24.37
CA GLY A 211 7.15 -1.96 -24.74
C GLY A 211 6.59 -3.27 -24.13
N ASN A 212 7.44 -4.10 -23.51
CA ASN A 212 7.01 -5.28 -22.75
C ASN A 212 6.60 -4.95 -21.31
N CYS A 213 7.03 -3.80 -20.78
CA CYS A 213 6.68 -3.34 -19.45
C CYS A 213 5.26 -2.77 -19.45
N GLN A 214 4.44 -3.17 -18.48
CA GLN A 214 3.12 -2.63 -18.24
C GLN A 214 3.16 -1.63 -17.09
N LEU A 215 2.49 -0.48 -17.27
CA LEU A 215 2.29 0.50 -16.21
C LEU A 215 0.87 0.40 -15.67
N TRP A 216 0.75 0.18 -14.36
CA TRP A 216 -0.51 0.14 -13.64
C TRP A 216 -0.61 1.30 -12.67
N ASN A 217 -1.68 2.08 -12.75
CA ASN A 217 -2.01 3.12 -11.79
C ASN A 217 -3.03 2.58 -10.80
N HIS A 218 -2.57 2.24 -9.60
CA HIS A 218 -3.40 1.80 -8.49
C HIS A 218 -3.79 2.98 -7.63
N TYR A 219 -5.01 2.92 -7.10
CA TYR A 219 -5.49 3.90 -6.15
C TYR A 219 -6.21 3.23 -4.99
N GLY A 220 -5.92 3.78 -3.82
CA GLY A 220 -6.79 3.77 -2.68
C GLY A 220 -6.04 4.22 -1.42
N PRO A 221 -6.75 4.82 -0.47
CA PRO A 221 -6.19 5.22 0.81
C PRO A 221 -5.90 3.99 1.70
N THR A 222 -5.14 4.19 2.78
CA THR A 222 -4.79 3.11 3.72
C THR A 222 -6.00 2.37 4.29
N GLU A 223 -7.14 3.05 4.43
CA GLU A 223 -8.41 2.50 4.88
C GLU A 223 -9.08 1.55 3.87
N THR A 224 -8.62 1.50 2.63
CA THR A 224 -9.14 0.60 1.58
C THR A 224 -8.05 -0.21 0.87
N HIS A 225 -6.77 0.10 1.12
CA HIS A 225 -5.64 -0.38 0.34
C HIS A 225 -5.85 -0.08 -1.15
N VAL A 226 -5.75 -1.03 -2.07
CA VAL A 226 -6.10 -0.82 -3.49
C VAL A 226 -7.59 -1.05 -3.71
N VAL A 227 -8.31 0.01 -4.10
CA VAL A 227 -9.74 -0.05 -4.44
C VAL A 227 -9.99 0.04 -5.95
N THR A 228 -9.17 0.77 -6.69
CA THR A 228 -9.27 0.89 -8.15
C THR A 228 -7.91 0.72 -8.81
N ALA A 229 -7.92 0.29 -10.07
CA ALA A 229 -6.71 0.16 -10.87
C ALA A 229 -6.98 0.49 -12.35
N GLU A 230 -5.99 1.10 -13.01
CA GLU A 230 -5.93 1.27 -14.46
C GLU A 230 -4.63 0.71 -15.01
N ARG A 231 -4.72 -0.16 -16.03
CA ARG A 231 -3.60 -0.39 -16.93
C ARG A 231 -3.47 0.80 -17.88
N VAL A 232 -2.41 1.58 -17.73
CA VAL A 232 -2.18 2.78 -18.54
C VAL A 232 -1.78 2.36 -19.95
N THR A 233 -2.51 2.84 -20.95
CA THR A 233 -2.27 2.55 -22.37
C THR A 233 -2.02 3.78 -23.22
N ARG A 234 -2.26 4.98 -22.67
CA ARG A 234 -2.03 6.27 -23.33
C ARG A 234 -0.96 7.01 -22.54
N PHE A 235 0.21 7.19 -23.16
CA PHE A 235 1.36 7.85 -22.54
C PHE A 235 1.58 9.24 -23.15
N GLN A 236 0.57 10.10 -23.11
CA GLN A 236 0.71 11.47 -23.63
C GLN A 236 1.33 12.37 -22.56
N PRO A 237 2.48 13.02 -22.82
CA PRO A 237 3.10 13.92 -21.86
C PRO A 237 2.17 15.04 -21.40
N GLY A 238 2.25 15.39 -20.12
CA GLY A 238 1.45 16.46 -19.50
C GLY A 238 0.01 16.07 -19.15
N THR A 239 -0.36 14.80 -19.31
CA THR A 239 -1.69 14.30 -18.95
C THR A 239 -1.65 13.48 -17.67
N TYR A 240 -2.72 13.55 -16.87
CA TYR A 240 -2.89 12.68 -15.71
C TYR A 240 -3.61 11.39 -16.14
N ALA A 241 -3.09 10.25 -15.70
CA ALA A 241 -3.80 8.99 -15.84
C ALA A 241 -5.06 8.99 -14.94
N SER A 242 -6.05 8.20 -15.32
CA SER A 242 -7.20 7.97 -14.44
C SER A 242 -6.79 6.99 -13.32
N ILE A 243 -7.58 6.92 -12.27
CA ILE A 243 -7.41 5.88 -11.23
C ILE A 243 -8.17 4.59 -11.58
N GLY A 244 -8.78 4.54 -12.77
CA GLY A 244 -9.33 3.34 -13.36
C GLY A 244 -10.70 2.94 -12.84
N MET A 245 -10.91 1.63 -12.71
CA MET A 245 -12.20 1.04 -12.30
C MET A 245 -12.03 0.28 -10.98
N PRO A 246 -13.10 0.09 -10.21
CA PRO A 246 -13.07 -0.74 -9.00
C PRO A 246 -12.54 -2.15 -9.31
N VAL A 247 -11.67 -2.66 -8.43
CA VAL A 247 -11.09 -4.00 -8.56
C VAL A 247 -11.83 -5.03 -7.70
N GLY A 248 -11.90 -6.28 -8.17
CA GLY A 248 -12.57 -7.36 -7.46
C GLY A 248 -14.02 -7.03 -7.09
N SER A 249 -14.40 -7.31 -5.85
CA SER A 249 -15.70 -6.95 -5.25
C SER A 249 -15.75 -5.57 -4.60
N SER A 250 -14.81 -4.67 -4.92
CA SER A 250 -14.87 -3.27 -4.48
C SER A 250 -15.99 -2.52 -5.19
N TYR A 251 -16.61 -1.58 -4.48
CA TYR A 251 -17.72 -0.78 -4.98
C TYR A 251 -17.47 0.70 -4.70
N CYS A 252 -17.60 1.53 -5.73
CA CYS A 252 -17.32 2.96 -5.66
C CYS A 252 -18.57 3.78 -6.02
N LEU A 253 -18.84 4.82 -5.24
CA LEU A 253 -19.87 5.81 -5.50
C LEU A 253 -19.28 7.21 -5.54
N ILE A 254 -19.83 8.07 -6.39
CA ILE A 254 -19.51 9.49 -6.44
C ILE A 254 -20.72 10.26 -5.92
N LEU A 255 -20.57 10.88 -4.76
CA LEU A 255 -21.67 11.52 -4.05
C LEU A 255 -21.47 13.02 -3.90
N ASP A 256 -22.58 13.76 -3.83
CA ASP A 256 -22.61 15.16 -3.42
C ASP A 256 -22.63 15.32 -1.88
N ASP A 257 -22.72 16.57 -1.40
CA ASP A 257 -22.77 16.89 0.02
C ASP A 257 -24.02 16.38 0.75
N ASN A 258 -25.09 16.07 0.00
CA ASN A 258 -26.34 15.51 0.51
C ASN A 258 -26.37 13.97 0.36
N GLN A 259 -25.22 13.35 0.07
CA GLN A 259 -25.06 11.91 -0.16
C GLN A 259 -25.95 11.38 -1.29
N GLN A 260 -26.20 12.20 -2.31
CA GLN A 260 -26.91 11.82 -3.52
C GLN A 260 -25.94 11.42 -4.62
N LEU A 261 -26.33 10.43 -5.42
CA LEU A 261 -25.55 9.98 -6.57
C LEU A 261 -25.43 11.09 -7.61
N LEU A 262 -24.19 11.29 -8.08
CA LEU A 262 -23.91 12.23 -9.16
C LEU A 262 -23.91 11.53 -10.53
N PRO A 263 -24.37 12.23 -11.59
CA PRO A 263 -24.30 11.70 -12.94
C PRO A 263 -22.86 11.65 -13.46
N GLN A 264 -22.64 10.87 -14.53
CA GLN A 264 -21.36 10.79 -15.20
C GLN A 264 -20.81 12.19 -15.57
N GLY A 265 -19.51 12.40 -15.35
CA GLY A 265 -18.82 13.68 -15.60
C GLY A 265 -18.90 14.70 -14.46
N ALA A 266 -19.87 14.60 -13.55
CA ALA A 266 -19.94 15.48 -12.37
C ALA A 266 -18.86 15.10 -11.35
N ALA A 267 -18.30 16.13 -10.70
CA ALA A 267 -17.29 15.96 -9.65
C ALA A 267 -17.96 15.83 -8.28
N GLY A 268 -17.54 14.85 -7.50
CA GLY A 268 -18.01 14.65 -6.14
C GLY A 268 -17.08 13.76 -5.34
N GLU A 269 -17.45 13.51 -4.10
CA GLU A 269 -16.63 12.76 -3.16
C GLU A 269 -16.75 11.24 -3.40
N LEU A 270 -15.62 10.55 -3.36
CA LEU A 270 -15.57 9.11 -3.54
C LEU A 270 -15.92 8.38 -2.23
N TYR A 271 -16.87 7.46 -2.32
CA TYR A 271 -17.25 6.53 -1.25
C TYR A 271 -16.95 5.12 -1.70
N VAL A 272 -16.31 4.34 -0.83
CA VAL A 272 -15.83 2.99 -1.12
C VAL A 272 -16.49 1.98 -0.21
N ALA A 273 -17.06 0.92 -0.77
CA ALA A 273 -17.54 -0.25 -0.04
C ALA A 273 -16.86 -1.52 -0.57
N GLY A 274 -17.00 -2.61 0.20
CA GLY A 274 -16.54 -3.95 -0.19
C GLY A 274 -15.50 -4.53 0.78
N PRO A 275 -14.98 -5.73 0.47
CA PRO A 275 -14.13 -6.49 1.39
C PRO A 275 -12.77 -5.85 1.68
N GLY A 276 -12.32 -4.89 0.86
CA GLY A 276 -11.07 -4.14 1.09
C GLY A 276 -11.17 -3.03 2.14
N VAL A 277 -12.38 -2.69 2.60
CA VAL A 277 -12.58 -1.62 3.59
C VAL A 277 -12.11 -2.06 4.97
N ALA A 278 -11.21 -1.28 5.57
CA ALA A 278 -10.62 -1.51 6.89
C ALA A 278 -11.69 -1.62 7.99
N LEU A 279 -11.32 -2.27 9.10
CA LEU A 279 -12.21 -2.39 10.26
C LEU A 279 -12.53 -1.04 10.89
N GLY A 280 -11.62 -0.06 10.80
CA GLY A 280 -11.79 1.27 11.37
C GLY A 280 -10.48 1.80 11.93
N TYR A 281 -10.59 2.76 12.84
CA TYR A 281 -9.44 3.33 13.54
C TYR A 281 -9.34 2.76 14.97
N LEU A 282 -8.15 2.32 15.37
CA LEU A 282 -7.90 1.79 16.71
C LEU A 282 -8.24 2.85 17.75
N HIS A 283 -9.04 2.48 18.75
CA HIS A 283 -9.46 3.33 19.88
C HIS A 283 -10.10 4.69 19.50
N GLN A 284 -10.58 4.85 18.26
CA GLN A 284 -11.21 6.08 17.78
C GLN A 284 -12.59 5.79 17.17
N PRO A 285 -13.59 5.39 18.00
CA PRO A 285 -14.92 5.03 17.52
C PRO A 285 -15.67 6.20 16.87
N GLU A 286 -15.47 7.44 17.36
CA GLU A 286 -16.11 8.64 16.80
C GLU A 286 -15.61 8.93 15.39
N LEU A 287 -14.29 8.96 15.18
CA LEU A 287 -13.69 9.13 13.85
C LEU A 287 -14.06 7.95 12.93
N THR A 288 -14.15 6.74 13.48
CA THR A 288 -14.59 5.56 12.73
C THR A 288 -16.04 5.75 12.27
N ALA A 289 -16.94 6.24 13.11
CA ALA A 289 -18.33 6.50 12.72
C ALA A 289 -18.46 7.65 11.72
N GLU A 290 -17.59 8.66 11.80
CA GLU A 290 -17.54 9.78 10.85
C GLU A 290 -17.10 9.34 9.45
N ARG A 291 -16.06 8.49 9.37
CA ARG A 291 -15.46 8.09 8.08
C ARG A 291 -16.01 6.80 7.50
N PHE A 292 -16.51 5.88 8.33
CA PHE A 292 -17.07 4.60 7.90
C PHE A 292 -18.58 4.59 8.13
N VAL A 293 -19.30 5.13 7.16
CA VAL A 293 -20.73 5.46 7.24
C VAL A 293 -21.61 4.37 6.62
N SER A 294 -22.91 4.44 6.90
CA SER A 294 -23.93 3.71 6.15
C SER A 294 -24.82 4.71 5.43
N LEU A 295 -25.18 4.42 4.17
CA LEU A 295 -26.04 5.28 3.37
C LEU A 295 -27.51 4.92 3.64
N THR A 296 -28.38 5.91 3.82
CA THR A 296 -29.79 5.67 4.18
C THR A 296 -30.56 4.92 3.09
N TRP A 297 -30.22 5.15 1.83
CA TRP A 297 -30.87 4.54 0.66
C TRP A 297 -30.14 3.29 0.15
N GLN A 298 -28.96 2.98 0.69
CA GLN A 298 -28.17 1.80 0.33
C GLN A 298 -27.52 1.21 1.58
N GLY A 299 -28.02 0.05 2.01
CA GLY A 299 -27.42 -0.69 3.12
C GLY A 299 -25.96 -1.06 2.83
N GLY A 300 -25.20 -1.26 3.89
CA GLY A 300 -23.76 -1.56 3.81
C GLY A 300 -22.91 -0.49 4.49
N ARG A 301 -21.61 -0.73 4.47
CA ARG A 301 -20.60 0.11 5.11
C ARG A 301 -19.69 0.70 4.05
N PHE A 302 -19.59 2.03 4.05
CA PHE A 302 -18.82 2.82 3.10
C PHE A 302 -17.74 3.61 3.83
N TYR A 303 -16.53 3.61 3.29
CA TYR A 303 -15.49 4.54 3.66
C TYR A 303 -15.59 5.81 2.82
N LYS A 304 -15.73 6.96 3.49
CA LYS A 304 -15.72 8.30 2.89
C LYS A 304 -14.27 8.75 2.72
N THR A 305 -13.77 8.78 1.48
CA THR A 305 -12.32 8.95 1.24
C THR A 305 -11.83 10.37 1.49
N GLY A 306 -12.68 11.39 1.29
CA GLY A 306 -12.26 12.79 1.20
C GLY A 306 -11.73 13.19 -0.18
N ASP A 307 -11.62 12.24 -1.12
CA ASP A 307 -11.11 12.49 -2.46
C ASP A 307 -12.23 12.91 -3.41
N ILE A 308 -11.98 13.95 -4.21
CA ILE A 308 -12.88 14.41 -5.25
C ILE A 308 -12.52 13.72 -6.57
N VAL A 309 -13.50 13.07 -7.17
CA VAL A 309 -13.36 12.33 -8.41
C VAL A 309 -14.52 12.65 -9.36
N ARG A 310 -14.36 12.26 -10.63
CA ARG A 310 -15.47 12.19 -11.59
C ARG A 310 -15.37 10.94 -12.44
N LEU A 311 -16.50 10.48 -12.98
CA LEU A 311 -16.54 9.39 -13.94
C LEU A 311 -16.34 9.92 -15.36
N THR A 312 -15.31 9.44 -16.09
CA THR A 312 -15.06 9.81 -17.49
C THR A 312 -16.07 9.16 -18.43
N ALA A 313 -16.08 9.59 -19.70
CA ALA A 313 -16.88 8.96 -20.76
C ALA A 313 -16.57 7.46 -20.94
N GLU A 314 -15.34 7.03 -20.64
CA GLU A 314 -14.92 5.62 -20.68
C GLU A 314 -15.23 4.85 -19.38
N ASN A 315 -16.06 5.40 -18.49
CA ASN A 315 -16.41 4.82 -17.18
C ASN A 315 -15.20 4.57 -16.26
N LYS A 316 -14.17 5.41 -16.38
CA LYS A 316 -13.02 5.39 -15.47
C LYS A 316 -13.14 6.52 -14.46
N LEU A 317 -12.67 6.28 -13.25
CA LEU A 317 -12.59 7.30 -12.21
C LEU A 317 -11.38 8.18 -12.46
N GLN A 318 -11.60 9.49 -12.56
CA GLN A 318 -10.55 10.50 -12.65
C GLN A 318 -10.42 11.19 -11.29
N TYR A 319 -9.24 11.14 -10.70
CA TYR A 319 -8.90 11.91 -9.50
C TYR A 319 -8.75 13.40 -9.84
N LEU A 320 -9.34 14.27 -9.01
CA LEU A 320 -9.34 15.72 -9.18
C LEU A 320 -8.69 16.48 -8.01
N GLY A 321 -8.46 15.81 -6.88
CA GLY A 321 -7.88 16.42 -5.69
C GLY A 321 -8.55 15.95 -4.40
N ARG A 322 -8.17 16.58 -3.30
CA ARG A 322 -8.77 16.39 -1.98
C ARG A 322 -9.83 17.44 -1.71
N ARG A 323 -10.81 17.07 -0.90
CA ARG A 323 -11.78 18.01 -0.30
C ARG A 323 -11.16 18.80 0.85
N ASP A 324 -10.26 18.17 1.59
CA ASP A 324 -9.51 18.76 2.70
C ASP A 324 -8.05 19.05 2.29
N ASP A 325 -7.31 19.78 3.14
CA ASP A 325 -5.90 20.12 2.89
C ASP A 325 -4.92 18.97 3.26
N GLN A 326 -5.37 17.71 3.14
CA GLN A 326 -4.60 16.54 3.58
C GLN A 326 -3.55 16.08 2.56
#